data_AF-B4UAE6-F1
#
_entry.id   AF-B4UAE6-F1
#
_cell.length_a   1.000
_cell.length_b   1.000
_cell.length_c   1.000
_cell.angle_alpha   90.00
_cell.angle_beta   90.00
_cell.angle_gamma   90.00
#
_symmetry.space_group_name_H-M   'P 1'
#
loop_
_entity.id
_entity.type
_entity.pdbx_description
1 polymer ?
#
loop_
_entity_poly.entity_id
_entity_poly.type
_entity_poly.pdbx_seq_one_letter_code
_entity_poly.pdbx_strand_id
1 'polypeptide(L)'
;MSRRWMERVRERVALLAPEWTGWARLAWCIRQRRVLAGSAGKVVWVRGAELAWASWGARHGLFAIERMDGLPYLHAGPPSGTGPAVRERR
;
A
#
# COMPACT_ATOMS: atom_id res chain seq x y z
N MET A 1 21.03 -20.72 4.31
CA MET A 1 19.92 -20.36 3.40
C MET A 1 20.38 -19.25 2.46
N SER A 2 20.62 -19.56 1.18
CA SER A 2 21.26 -18.62 0.23
C SER A 2 20.27 -17.66 -0.42
N ARG A 3 20.62 -16.35 -0.50
CA ARG A 3 19.83 -15.29 -1.15
C ARG A 3 19.32 -15.66 -2.56
N ARG A 4 20.16 -16.36 -3.34
CA ARG A 4 19.83 -16.88 -4.68
C ARG A 4 18.66 -17.86 -4.73
N TRP A 5 18.42 -18.60 -3.64
CA TRP A 5 17.29 -19.54 -3.57
C TRP A 5 15.98 -18.79 -3.35
N MET A 6 15.99 -17.75 -2.50
CA MET A 6 14.84 -16.88 -2.29
C MET A 6 14.46 -16.10 -3.56
N GLU A 7 15.43 -15.62 -4.34
CA GLU A 7 15.16 -14.94 -5.61
C GLU A 7 14.49 -15.88 -6.63
N ARG A 8 14.97 -17.11 -6.78
CA ARG A 8 14.36 -18.11 -7.68
C ARG A 8 12.96 -18.54 -7.24
N VAL A 9 12.71 -18.65 -5.94
CA VAL A 9 11.36 -18.90 -5.42
C VAL A 9 10.46 -17.71 -5.71
N ARG A 10 10.95 -16.47 -5.50
CA ARG A 10 10.19 -15.24 -5.79
C ARG A 10 9.81 -15.13 -7.25
N GLU A 11 10.72 -15.51 -8.15
CA GLU A 11 10.50 -15.48 -9.60
C GLU A 11 9.49 -16.56 -10.05
N ARG A 12 9.58 -17.79 -9.50
CA ARG A 12 8.63 -18.87 -9.81
C ARG A 12 7.25 -18.63 -9.20
N VAL A 13 7.15 -18.01 -8.04
CA VAL A 13 5.87 -17.62 -7.42
C VAL A 13 5.23 -16.46 -8.19
N ALA A 14 6.02 -15.52 -8.72
CA ALA A 14 5.51 -14.44 -9.57
C ALA A 14 4.89 -14.96 -10.89
N LEU A 15 5.43 -16.06 -11.43
CA LEU A 15 4.92 -16.69 -12.66
C LEU A 15 3.63 -17.52 -12.45
N LEU A 16 3.42 -18.07 -11.26
CA LEU A 16 2.28 -18.95 -10.96
C LEU A 16 1.03 -18.22 -10.46
N ALA A 17 1.11 -16.92 -10.21
CA ALA A 17 0.08 -16.23 -9.43
C ALA A 17 -0.35 -14.85 -9.96
N PRO A 18 -0.38 -14.51 -11.27
CA PRO A 18 -0.95 -13.22 -11.66
C PRO A 18 -2.41 -13.07 -11.17
N GLU A 19 -3.20 -14.14 -11.28
CA GLU A 19 -4.57 -14.21 -10.75
C GLU A 19 -4.63 -14.32 -9.22
N TRP A 20 -3.86 -15.21 -8.59
CA TRP A 20 -3.85 -15.37 -7.11
C TRP A 20 -3.35 -14.11 -6.39
N THR A 21 -2.38 -13.40 -6.99
CA THR A 21 -1.88 -12.12 -6.47
C THR A 21 -2.92 -11.01 -6.66
N GLY A 22 -3.75 -11.08 -7.71
CA GLY A 22 -4.90 -10.19 -7.90
C GLY A 22 -5.93 -10.31 -6.77
N TRP A 23 -6.34 -11.54 -6.45
CA TRP A 23 -7.28 -11.82 -5.36
C TRP A 23 -6.67 -11.50 -3.99
N ALA A 24 -5.42 -11.87 -3.73
CA ALA A 24 -4.72 -11.55 -2.50
C ALA A 24 -4.55 -10.04 -2.30
N ARG A 25 -4.20 -9.31 -3.36
CA ARG A 25 -4.10 -7.84 -3.37
C ARG A 25 -5.43 -7.18 -3.07
N LEU A 26 -6.52 -7.63 -3.72
CA LEU A 26 -7.85 -7.09 -3.49
C LEU A 26 -8.32 -7.38 -2.05
N ALA A 27 -8.14 -8.61 -1.56
CA ALA A 27 -8.47 -9.00 -0.19
C ALA A 27 -7.70 -8.17 0.85
N TRP A 28 -6.40 -7.94 0.62
CA TRP A 28 -5.60 -7.06 1.45
C TRP A 28 -6.15 -5.63 1.43
N CYS A 29 -6.46 -5.08 0.25
CA CYS A 29 -6.99 -3.72 0.14
C CYS A 29 -8.33 -3.56 0.87
N ILE A 30 -9.23 -4.53 0.75
CA ILE A 30 -10.53 -4.54 1.46
C ILE A 30 -10.30 -4.58 2.98
N ARG A 31 -9.35 -5.39 3.45
CA ARG A 31 -9.00 -5.45 4.87
C ARG A 31 -8.51 -4.10 5.38
N GLN A 32 -7.59 -3.45 4.67
CA GLN A 32 -7.09 -2.13 5.07
C GLN A 32 -8.20 -1.07 5.07
N ARG A 33 -9.06 -1.06 4.04
CA ARG A 33 -10.22 -0.17 3.99
C ARG A 33 -11.14 -0.35 5.20
N ARG A 34 -11.40 -1.60 5.63
CA ARG A 34 -12.20 -1.87 6.84
C ARG A 34 -11.52 -1.36 8.12
N VAL A 35 -10.20 -1.55 8.24
CA VAL A 35 -9.42 -1.02 9.37
C VAL A 35 -9.49 0.50 9.44
N LEU A 36 -9.40 1.16 8.29
CA LEU A 36 -9.50 2.61 8.17
C LEU A 36 -10.94 3.12 8.41
N ALA A 37 -11.96 2.38 7.99
CA ALA A 37 -13.37 2.74 8.19
C ALA A 37 -13.83 2.58 9.66
N GLY A 38 -13.28 1.63 10.40
CA GLY A 38 -13.67 1.33 11.78
C GLY A 38 -13.11 2.30 12.83
N SER A 39 -12.26 3.27 12.45
CA SER A 39 -11.66 4.21 13.40
C SER A 39 -11.30 5.52 12.70
N ALA A 40 -12.02 6.59 13.01
CA ALA A 40 -11.72 7.93 12.49
C ALA A 40 -10.29 8.34 12.85
N GLY A 41 -9.49 8.75 11.87
CA GLY A 41 -8.11 9.21 12.05
C GLY A 41 -7.04 8.11 12.13
N LYS A 42 -7.41 6.84 11.91
CA LYS A 42 -6.40 5.75 11.86
C LYS A 42 -5.62 5.81 10.55
N VAL A 43 -4.30 5.68 10.67
CA VAL A 43 -3.38 5.55 9.53
C VAL A 43 -2.73 4.17 9.54
N VAL A 44 -2.48 3.60 8.36
CA VAL A 44 -1.80 2.31 8.22
C VAL A 44 -0.47 2.53 7.52
N TRP A 45 0.64 2.40 8.23
CA TRP A 45 1.97 2.46 7.63
C TRP A 45 2.21 1.29 6.70
N VAL A 46 2.76 1.56 5.52
CA VAL A 46 3.04 0.54 4.50
C VAL A 46 4.53 0.49 4.21
N ARG A 47 5.10 -0.71 4.07
CA ARG A 47 6.52 -0.88 3.75
C ARG A 47 6.72 -2.01 2.74
N GLY A 48 7.80 -1.92 1.96
CA GLY A 48 8.26 -2.99 1.07
C GLY A 48 7.23 -3.40 0.02
N ALA A 49 6.96 -4.70 -0.08
CA ALA A 49 6.13 -5.30 -1.12
C ALA A 49 4.66 -4.83 -1.09
N GLU A 50 4.16 -4.46 0.10
CA GLU A 50 2.78 -3.99 0.27
C GLU A 50 2.56 -2.61 -0.36
N LEU A 51 3.62 -1.84 -0.64
CA LEU A 51 3.51 -0.54 -1.31
C LEU A 51 2.95 -0.68 -2.73
N ALA A 52 3.27 -1.77 -3.43
CA ALA A 52 2.72 -2.04 -4.76
C ALA A 52 1.21 -2.31 -4.69
N TRP A 53 0.75 -3.00 -3.65
CA TRP A 53 -0.66 -3.29 -3.42
C TRP A 53 -1.43 -2.05 -2.96
N ALA A 54 -0.83 -1.26 -2.06
CA ALA A 54 -1.34 0.04 -1.66
C ALA A 54 -1.53 0.94 -2.89
N SER A 55 -0.50 1.07 -3.73
CA SER A 55 -0.55 1.95 -4.90
C SER A 55 -1.67 1.56 -5.86
N TRP A 56 -1.89 0.26 -6.04
CA TRP A 56 -3.03 -0.24 -6.78
C TRP A 56 -4.36 0.13 -6.11
N GLY A 57 -4.52 -0.13 -4.80
CA GLY A 57 -5.74 0.20 -4.07
C GLY A 57 -6.08 1.69 -4.10
N ALA A 58 -5.07 2.55 -4.04
CA ALA A 58 -5.23 3.99 -4.15
C ALA A 58 -5.71 4.44 -5.54
N ARG A 59 -5.13 3.86 -6.61
CA ARG A 59 -5.59 4.12 -7.99
C ARG A 59 -7.03 3.67 -8.23
N HIS A 60 -7.51 2.69 -7.48
CA HIS A 60 -8.88 2.18 -7.54
C HIS A 60 -9.83 2.81 -6.50
N GLY A 61 -9.39 3.86 -5.77
CA GLY A 61 -10.24 4.60 -4.85
C GLY A 61 -10.63 3.85 -3.57
N LEU A 62 -9.88 2.82 -3.18
CA LEU A 62 -10.17 2.06 -1.96
C LEU A 62 -9.73 2.80 -0.68
N PHE A 63 -8.67 3.60 -0.78
CA PHE A 63 -8.09 4.46 0.25
C PHE A 63 -7.09 5.41 -0.43
N ALA A 64 -6.48 6.31 0.34
CA ALA A 64 -5.43 7.19 -0.15
C ALA A 64 -4.06 6.81 0.44
N ILE A 65 -2.98 7.20 -0.25
CA ILE A 65 -1.60 7.07 0.25
C ILE A 65 -1.03 8.47 0.42
N GLU A 66 -0.55 8.75 1.61
CA GLU A 66 0.24 9.93 1.91
C GLU A 66 1.63 9.55 2.43
N ARG A 67 2.49 10.54 2.60
CA ARG A 67 3.84 10.37 3.16
C ARG A 67 4.04 11.31 4.33
N MET A 68 4.54 10.77 5.43
CA MET A 68 4.98 11.54 6.59
C MET A 68 6.40 11.10 6.91
N ASP A 69 7.33 12.06 6.97
CA ASP A 69 8.76 11.81 7.20
C ASP A 69 9.37 10.77 6.24
N GLY A 70 8.92 10.79 4.98
CA GLY A 70 9.38 9.86 3.94
C GLY A 70 8.78 8.45 4.01
N LEU A 71 7.93 8.17 5.01
CA LEU A 71 7.26 6.88 5.17
C LEU A 71 5.84 6.94 4.60
N PRO A 72 5.45 6.01 3.70
CA PRO A 72 4.11 5.98 3.15
C PRO A 72 3.12 5.37 4.15
N TYR A 73 1.95 6.00 4.28
CA TYR A 73 0.83 5.49 5.07
C TYR A 73 -0.49 5.60 4.30
N LEU A 74 -1.41 4.71 4.61
CA LEU A 74 -2.79 4.74 4.13
C LEU A 74 -3.65 5.56 5.08
N HIS A 75 -4.62 6.27 4.52
CA HIS A 75 -5.69 6.89 5.31
C HIS A 75 -7.04 6.73 4.63
N ALA A 76 -8.11 6.80 5.42
CA ALA A 76 -9.46 6.92 4.89
C ALA A 76 -9.61 8.31 4.26
N GLY A 77 -9.94 8.35 2.97
CA GLY A 77 -10.19 9.59 2.26
C GLY A 77 -9.95 9.47 0.76
N PRO A 78 -10.44 10.43 -0.05
CA PRO A 78 -9.99 10.57 -1.42
C PRO A 78 -8.48 10.76 -1.45
N PRO A 79 -7.78 10.37 -2.55
CA PRO A 79 -6.37 10.68 -2.70
C PRO A 79 -6.20 12.19 -2.60
N SER A 80 -5.72 12.65 -1.46
CA SER A 80 -5.29 14.03 -1.24
C SER A 80 -4.07 14.21 -2.14
N GLY A 81 -4.33 14.64 -3.37
CA GLY A 81 -3.31 15.07 -4.30
C GLY A 81 -2.65 16.35 -3.80
N THR A 82 -1.93 16.29 -2.68
CA THR A 82 -1.09 17.38 -2.18
C THR A 82 -0.10 16.77 -1.19
N GLY A 83 1.12 16.51 -1.67
CA GLY A 83 2.27 16.43 -0.76
C GLY A 83 2.34 17.70 0.08
N PRO A 84 3.03 17.70 1.24
CA PRO A 84 3.01 18.83 2.14
C PRO A 84 3.44 20.09 1.38
N ALA A 85 2.53 21.06 1.27
CA ALA A 85 2.92 22.43 1.08
C ALA A 85 3.74 22.77 2.33
N VAL A 86 5.06 22.63 2.20
CA VAL A 86 6.04 23.28 3.09
C VAL A 86 5.64 24.74 3.09
N ARG A 87 4.92 25.12 4.14
CA ARG A 87 4.60 26.50 4.44
C ARG A 87 5.84 27.05 5.11
N GLU A 88 6.85 27.35 4.29
CA GLU A 88 8.02 28.08 4.73
C GLU A 88 7.56 29.49 5.07
N ARG A 89 7.36 29.72 6.37
CA ARG A 89 7.27 31.06 6.93
C ARG A 89 8.67 31.65 6.92
N ARG A 90 8.93 32.58 5.99
CA ARG A 90 9.68 33.81 6.27
C ARG A 90 9.51 34.83 5.16
#